data_AF-A0A2S8SAZ2-F1
#
_entry.id   AF-A0A2S8SAZ2-F1
#
_cell.length_a   1.000
_cell.length_b   1.000
_cell.length_c   1.000
_cell.angle_alpha   90.00
_cell.angle_beta   90.00
_cell.angle_gamma   90.00
#
_symmetry.space_group_name_H-M   'P 1'
#
loop_
_entity.id
_entity.type
_entity.pdbx_description
1 polymer ?
#
loop_
_entity_poly.entity_id
_entity_poly.type
_entity_poly.pdbx_seq_one_letter_code
_entity_poly.pdbx_strand_id
1 'polypeptide(L)'
;MSRSIPLWFFLLCLILWLVVMVGFGWTVKSVMAGSDRTGAAGTVALRIASFPSLAKDVFKTLGAQATGDADDQDVRTARDPGADYSAYTPIATAPGIALDGLLIRADAEAIAPGWRLLTGAFGTPEGMENMALLLSPDLTVVNQWVLDEVRLGDTEPQAAGRKLVHGVDILPDGSIIFVFDGGASIQRFDACGKRIWATAGDFNHTVNLDDDRAYAWTVRGGEKVVKVAVADGTVAREITMQQVIDANPEIDILELRREHSNDLGANSRNTQGKWGFDAFHLNDAQPLPAAMAAAFPQFAPGDLLISARSLNLIFVMDAETLKVKWWRMGVTQRQHDPDWLPSGRIMAFDNRMSRDYSQIVTIDPKTMAADVIYDGRADGFYSRIRGKVQELDGGTLEITSPQQGEAFEVAPDGSRPLRLADTKPGSATQNYTISEMRWLPVDFFAPGTACIPAP
;
A
#
# COMPACT_ATOMS: atom_id res chain seq x y z
N MET A 1 27.23 57.14 19.98
CA MET A 1 26.04 57.85 19.44
C MET A 1 24.87 56.88 19.41
N SER A 2 23.95 56.95 20.38
CA SER A 2 22.70 56.18 20.33
C SER A 2 21.76 56.86 19.35
N ARG A 3 21.56 56.29 18.15
CA ARG A 3 20.51 56.75 17.24
C ARG A 3 19.17 56.26 17.80
N SER A 4 18.33 57.18 18.28
CA SER A 4 16.96 56.88 18.68
C SER A 4 16.09 56.71 17.44
N ILE A 5 15.31 55.62 17.39
CA ILE A 5 14.30 55.42 16.36
C ILE A 5 13.03 56.15 16.81
N PRO A 6 12.44 57.03 15.98
CA PRO A 6 11.18 57.68 16.33
C PRO A 6 10.08 56.63 16.56
N LEU A 7 9.33 56.76 17.66
CA LEU A 7 8.28 55.80 18.03
C LEU A 7 7.25 55.61 16.90
N TRP A 8 6.88 56.69 16.20
CA TRP A 8 5.95 56.61 15.08
C TRP A 8 6.48 55.76 13.93
N PHE A 9 7.79 55.78 13.67
CA PHE A 9 8.42 54.99 12.62
C PHE A 9 8.41 53.51 13.00
N PHE A 10 8.72 53.20 14.26
CA PHE A 10 8.60 51.84 14.79
C PHE A 10 7.16 51.32 14.70
N LEU A 11 6.17 52.11 15.13
CA LEU A 11 4.77 51.73 15.06
C LEU A 11 4.28 51.56 13.61
N LEU A 12 4.73 52.41 12.68
CA LEU A 12 4.44 52.26 11.26
C LEU A 12 5.03 50.95 10.70
N CYS A 13 6.29 50.64 11.01
CA CYS A 13 6.90 49.38 10.62
C CYS A 13 6.16 48.17 11.22
N LEU A 14 5.72 48.25 12.47
CA LEU A 14 4.95 47.20 13.13
C LEU A 14 3.59 46.98 12.45
N ILE A 15 2.87 48.06 12.12
CA ILE A 15 1.58 47.97 11.42
C ILE A 15 1.77 47.39 10.01
N LEU A 16 2.77 47.87 9.26
CA LEU A 16 3.08 47.33 7.93
C LEU A 16 3.44 45.85 8.01
N TRP A 17 4.22 45.45 9.01
CA TRP A 17 4.54 44.04 9.26
C TRP A 17 3.30 43.20 9.56
N LEU A 18 2.38 43.69 10.42
CA LEU A 18 1.12 43.00 10.72
C LEU A 18 0.23 42.84 9.48
N VAL A 19 0.10 43.90 8.67
CA VAL A 19 -0.69 43.85 7.42
C VAL A 19 -0.10 42.84 6.44
N VAL A 20 1.23 42.82 6.28
CA VAL A 20 1.92 41.84 5.44
C VAL A 20 1.72 40.42 5.97
N MET A 21 1.83 40.19 7.28
CA MET A 21 1.62 38.87 7.90
C MET A 21 0.21 38.35 7.71
N VAL A 22 -0.81 39.20 7.90
CA VAL A 22 -2.21 38.84 7.68
C VAL A 22 -2.48 38.56 6.20
N GLY A 23 -1.96 39.40 5.29
CA GLY A 23 -2.08 39.21 3.85
C GLY A 23 -1.38 37.93 3.36
N PHE A 24 -0.20 37.65 3.88
CA PHE A 24 0.56 36.42 3.59
C PHE A 24 -0.18 35.19 4.11
N GLY A 25 -0.64 35.20 5.37
CA GLY A 25 -1.41 34.10 5.95
C GLY A 25 -2.72 33.85 5.22
N TRP A 26 -3.43 34.91 4.82
CA TRP A 26 -4.63 34.79 3.98
C TRP A 26 -4.31 34.22 2.59
N THR A 27 -3.21 34.63 1.97
CA THR A 27 -2.76 34.13 0.67
C THR A 27 -2.44 32.63 0.73
N VAL A 28 -1.67 32.20 1.73
CA VAL A 28 -1.36 30.77 1.98
C VAL A 28 -2.64 29.97 2.22
N LYS A 29 -3.51 30.47 3.12
CA LYS A 29 -4.79 29.82 3.41
C LYS A 29 -5.68 29.72 2.17
N SER A 30 -5.75 30.76 1.33
CA SER A 30 -6.51 30.77 0.08
C SER A 30 -6.02 29.67 -0.89
N VAL A 31 -4.71 29.54 -1.06
CA VAL A 31 -4.12 28.52 -1.94
C VAL A 31 -4.34 27.11 -1.39
N MET A 32 -4.12 26.89 -0.08
CA MET A 32 -4.43 25.61 0.57
C MET A 32 -5.93 25.28 0.51
N ALA A 33 -6.78 26.31 0.53
CA ALA A 33 -8.21 26.19 0.33
C ALA A 33 -8.61 25.94 -1.14
N GLY A 34 -7.66 25.87 -2.08
CA GLY A 34 -7.91 25.55 -3.50
C GLY A 34 -8.42 26.72 -4.32
N SER A 35 -8.15 27.97 -3.90
CA SER A 35 -8.56 29.19 -4.61
C SER A 35 -7.40 29.76 -5.44
N ASP A 36 -7.65 29.96 -6.73
CA ASP A 36 -6.68 30.53 -7.69
C ASP A 36 -6.59 32.07 -7.66
N ARG A 37 -7.35 32.72 -6.77
CA ARG A 37 -7.47 34.20 -6.71
C ARG A 37 -6.14 34.94 -6.53
N THR A 38 -5.11 34.26 -6.05
CA THR A 38 -3.80 34.86 -5.75
C THR A 38 -2.73 34.51 -6.80
N GLY A 39 -3.05 33.65 -7.78
CA GLY A 39 -2.18 33.28 -8.91
C GLY A 39 -0.73 32.96 -8.51
N ALA A 40 0.22 33.56 -9.22
CA ALA A 40 1.66 33.36 -8.99
C ALA A 40 2.12 33.76 -7.58
N ALA A 41 1.53 34.82 -7.00
CA ALA A 41 1.84 35.26 -5.63
C ALA A 41 1.43 34.20 -4.59
N GLY A 42 0.32 33.50 -4.85
CA GLY A 42 -0.12 32.35 -4.05
C GLY A 42 0.89 31.21 -4.06
N THR A 43 1.39 30.84 -5.23
CA THR A 43 2.39 29.77 -5.40
C THR A 43 3.69 30.11 -4.69
N VAL A 44 4.16 31.36 -4.83
CA VAL A 44 5.36 31.85 -4.14
C VAL A 44 5.16 31.87 -2.62
N ALA A 45 4.00 32.35 -2.14
CA ALA A 45 3.69 32.38 -0.72
C ALA A 45 3.64 30.97 -0.11
N LEU A 46 3.06 29.99 -0.81
CA LEU A 46 3.05 28.59 -0.39
C LEU A 46 4.48 28.01 -0.31
N ARG A 47 5.34 28.31 -1.30
CA ARG A 47 6.76 27.91 -1.26
C ARG A 47 7.50 28.52 -0.07
N ILE A 48 7.31 29.82 0.19
CA ILE A 48 7.91 30.49 1.36
C ILE A 48 7.36 29.91 2.67
N ALA A 49 6.05 29.67 2.76
CA ALA A 49 5.42 29.06 3.94
C ALA A 49 5.84 27.61 4.16
N SER A 50 6.20 26.89 3.08
CA SER A 50 6.76 25.55 3.16
C SER A 50 8.23 25.54 3.56
N PHE A 51 8.96 26.66 3.46
CA PHE A 51 10.39 26.72 3.74
C PHE A 51 10.77 26.26 5.16
N PRO A 52 10.03 26.58 6.24
CA PRO A 52 10.31 26.02 7.57
C PRO A 52 10.09 24.51 7.63
N SER A 53 9.08 23.97 6.94
CA SER A 53 8.85 22.52 6.85
C SER A 53 9.94 21.86 6.01
N LEU A 54 10.28 22.44 4.85
CA LEU A 54 11.37 22.02 3.97
C LEU A 54 12.71 22.06 4.72
N ALA A 55 12.98 23.11 5.49
CA ALA A 55 14.16 23.23 6.32
C ALA A 55 14.13 22.19 7.44
N LYS A 56 12.99 21.97 8.11
CA LYS A 56 12.84 20.91 9.13
C LYS A 56 13.07 19.53 8.53
N ASP A 57 12.56 19.26 7.34
CA ASP A 57 12.72 17.99 6.63
C ASP A 57 14.17 17.83 6.16
N VAL A 58 14.82 18.90 5.69
CA VAL A 58 16.25 18.94 5.37
C VAL A 58 17.08 18.74 6.64
N PHE A 59 16.77 19.38 7.77
CA PHE A 59 17.47 19.19 9.04
C PHE A 59 17.23 17.81 9.64
N LYS A 60 16.03 17.25 9.49
CA LYS A 60 15.72 15.87 9.88
C LYS A 60 16.49 14.90 8.99
N THR A 61 16.55 15.15 7.69
CA THR A 61 17.33 14.36 6.72
C THR A 61 18.83 14.47 7.01
N LEU A 62 19.36 15.67 7.27
CA LEU A 62 20.76 15.91 7.63
C LEU A 62 21.12 15.30 8.99
N GLY A 63 20.24 15.38 9.98
CA GLY A 63 20.42 14.75 11.29
C GLY A 63 20.36 13.23 11.22
N ALA A 64 19.47 12.69 10.39
CA ALA A 64 19.40 11.26 10.12
C ALA A 64 20.60 10.78 9.26
N GLN A 65 21.09 11.58 8.31
CA GLN A 65 22.31 11.31 7.53
C GLN A 65 23.56 11.35 8.42
N ALA A 66 23.63 12.26 9.39
CA ALA A 66 24.72 12.35 10.36
C ALA A 66 24.77 11.15 11.34
N THR A 67 23.67 10.41 11.47
CA THR A 67 23.55 9.23 12.33
C THR A 67 23.54 7.90 11.55
N GLY A 68 23.59 7.94 10.21
CA GLY A 68 23.43 6.75 9.34
C GLY A 68 22.01 6.17 9.32
N ASP A 69 21.04 6.92 9.86
CA ASP A 69 19.69 6.47 10.21
C ASP A 69 18.62 7.00 9.23
N ALA A 70 19.04 7.82 8.24
CA ALA A 70 18.20 8.39 7.19
C ALA A 70 17.84 7.41 6.08
N ASP A 71 18.72 6.45 5.80
CA ASP A 71 18.67 5.71 4.55
C ASP A 71 17.58 4.63 4.53
N ASP A 72 17.00 4.30 5.69
CA ASP A 72 15.97 3.26 5.85
C ASP A 72 14.77 3.66 6.73
N GLN A 73 14.58 4.97 6.99
CA GLN A 73 13.57 5.44 7.95
C GLN A 73 12.14 5.01 7.62
N ASP A 74 11.77 4.97 6.34
CA ASP A 74 10.38 4.70 5.92
C ASP A 74 10.10 3.18 5.79
N VAL A 75 11.16 2.36 5.69
CA VAL A 75 11.08 0.90 5.53
C VAL A 75 11.37 0.13 6.83
N ARG A 76 11.44 0.83 7.97
CA ARG A 76 11.57 0.21 9.30
C ARG A 76 10.38 0.51 10.18
N THR A 77 10.15 -0.36 11.15
CA THR A 77 9.10 -0.20 12.15
C THR A 77 9.62 -0.48 13.56
N ALA A 78 8.92 0.05 14.56
CA ALA A 78 9.22 -0.26 15.96
C ALA A 78 8.85 -1.71 16.24
N ARG A 79 9.79 -2.44 16.83
CA ARG A 79 9.55 -3.78 17.37
C ARG A 79 8.70 -3.65 18.63
N ASP A 80 7.75 -4.56 18.83
CA ASP A 80 7.02 -4.67 20.09
C ASP A 80 8.03 -4.88 21.24
N PRO A 81 8.00 -4.06 22.32
CA PRO A 81 8.84 -4.27 23.49
C PRO A 81 8.73 -5.67 24.12
N GLY A 82 7.61 -6.37 23.91
CA GLY A 82 7.38 -7.74 24.38
C GLY A 82 7.74 -8.84 23.37
N ALA A 83 8.28 -8.50 22.19
CA ALA A 83 8.61 -9.48 21.16
C ALA A 83 9.69 -10.46 21.65
N ASP A 84 9.38 -11.76 21.60
CA ASP A 84 10.30 -12.84 21.93
C ASP A 84 10.62 -13.65 20.67
N TYR A 85 11.88 -13.59 20.23
CA TYR A 85 12.38 -14.36 19.09
C TYR A 85 13.26 -15.55 19.51
N SER A 86 13.27 -15.94 20.79
CA SER A 86 14.12 -17.03 21.28
C SER A 86 13.82 -18.39 20.63
N ALA A 87 12.59 -18.60 20.19
CA ALA A 87 12.15 -19.79 19.47
C ALA A 87 12.33 -19.71 17.94
N TYR A 88 12.85 -18.59 17.43
CA TYR A 88 13.10 -18.41 15.99
C TYR A 88 14.54 -18.78 15.65
N THR A 89 14.74 -19.22 14.42
CA THR A 89 16.07 -19.42 13.83
C THR A 89 16.23 -18.51 12.63
N PRO A 90 17.47 -18.14 12.24
CA PRO A 90 17.70 -17.52 10.94
C PRO A 90 17.10 -18.39 9.83
N ILE A 91 16.47 -17.76 8.84
CA ILE A 91 15.90 -18.50 7.71
C ILE A 91 17.01 -19.20 6.91
N ALA A 92 16.72 -20.41 6.41
CA ALA A 92 17.64 -21.12 5.53
C ALA A 92 17.67 -20.44 4.16
N THR A 93 18.86 -20.32 3.56
CA THR A 93 19.04 -19.72 2.23
C THR A 93 19.87 -20.64 1.33
N ALA A 94 19.58 -20.61 0.04
CA ALA A 94 20.39 -21.29 -0.97
C ALA A 94 21.76 -20.59 -1.14
N PRO A 95 22.80 -21.29 -1.64
CA PRO A 95 24.11 -20.69 -1.88
C PRO A 95 24.02 -19.44 -2.76
N GLY A 96 24.66 -18.36 -2.33
CA GLY A 96 24.64 -17.06 -3.03
C GLY A 96 23.57 -16.09 -2.55
N ILE A 97 22.67 -16.51 -1.66
CA ILE A 97 21.68 -15.65 -1.00
C ILE A 97 22.12 -15.41 0.45
N ALA A 98 22.38 -14.16 0.79
CA ALA A 98 22.77 -13.74 2.13
C ALA A 98 21.76 -12.73 2.67
N LEU A 99 21.11 -13.10 3.78
CA LEU A 99 20.10 -12.28 4.45
C LEU A 99 20.47 -12.14 5.92
N ASP A 100 20.36 -10.92 6.42
CA ASP A 100 20.61 -10.58 7.82
C ASP A 100 19.29 -10.20 8.48
N GLY A 101 18.96 -10.87 9.57
CA GLY A 101 17.84 -10.50 10.44
C GLY A 101 16.48 -11.12 10.10
N LEU A 102 16.34 -11.80 8.95
CA LEU A 102 15.14 -12.57 8.64
C LEU A 102 15.10 -13.89 9.43
N LEU A 103 14.15 -13.97 10.35
CA LEU A 103 13.97 -15.08 11.28
C LEU A 103 12.70 -15.86 10.95
N ILE A 104 12.73 -17.18 11.18
CA ILE A 104 11.61 -18.09 10.99
C ILE A 104 11.37 -18.94 12.24
N ARG A 105 10.10 -19.20 12.52
CA ARG A 105 9.63 -20.24 13.44
C ARG A 105 8.57 -21.05 12.71
N ALA A 106 8.84 -22.32 12.48
CA ALA A 106 7.99 -23.19 11.66
C ALA A 106 7.76 -24.56 12.31
N ASP A 107 6.56 -25.09 12.15
CA ASP A 107 6.19 -26.48 12.35
C ASP A 107 5.89 -27.11 10.99
N ALA A 108 6.91 -27.69 10.37
CA ALA A 108 6.84 -28.16 8.98
C ALA A 108 5.75 -29.23 8.74
N GLU A 109 5.34 -29.98 9.76
CA GLU A 109 4.28 -30.99 9.64
C GLU A 109 2.87 -30.37 9.61
N ALA A 110 2.72 -29.14 10.11
CA ALA A 110 1.45 -28.42 10.21
C ALA A 110 1.27 -27.32 9.15
N ILE A 111 2.27 -27.09 8.31
CA ILE A 111 2.27 -26.08 7.25
C ILE A 111 1.81 -26.70 5.92
N ALA A 112 0.95 -25.99 5.19
CA ALA A 112 0.54 -26.42 3.85
C ALA A 112 1.74 -26.40 2.87
N PRO A 113 2.00 -27.49 2.12
CA PRO A 113 3.11 -27.53 1.18
C PRO A 113 2.87 -26.55 0.04
N GLY A 114 3.87 -25.75 -0.31
CA GLY A 114 3.77 -24.76 -1.37
C GLY A 114 4.85 -23.70 -1.26
N TRP A 115 5.01 -22.93 -2.33
CA TRP A 115 5.97 -21.84 -2.35
C TRP A 115 5.41 -20.63 -1.60
N ARG A 116 6.30 -19.77 -1.08
CA ARG A 116 5.91 -18.48 -0.50
C ARG A 116 6.75 -17.37 -1.11
N LEU A 117 6.08 -16.35 -1.64
CA LEU A 117 6.72 -15.12 -2.08
C LEU A 117 6.65 -14.09 -0.96
N LEU A 118 7.78 -13.80 -0.33
CA LEU A 118 7.90 -12.81 0.73
C LEU A 118 8.48 -11.52 0.14
N THR A 119 7.83 -10.37 0.36
CA THR A 119 8.28 -9.09 -0.21
C THR A 119 8.39 -8.03 0.87
N GLY A 120 9.34 -7.11 0.72
CA GLY A 120 9.64 -6.12 1.75
C GLY A 120 11.00 -5.46 1.58
N ALA A 121 11.46 -4.83 2.64
CA ALA A 121 12.84 -4.40 2.79
C ALA A 121 13.57 -5.40 3.68
N PHE A 122 14.76 -5.85 3.29
CA PHE A 122 15.50 -6.88 4.01
C PHE A 122 16.95 -6.44 4.22
N GLY A 123 17.54 -6.89 5.34
CA GLY A 123 18.98 -6.70 5.59
C GLY A 123 19.81 -7.66 4.76
N THR A 124 20.90 -7.16 4.17
CA THR A 124 21.95 -7.93 3.52
C THR A 124 23.32 -7.48 4.03
N PRO A 125 24.41 -8.23 3.75
CA PRO A 125 25.76 -7.79 4.10
C PRO A 125 26.17 -6.44 3.46
N GLU A 126 25.51 -6.04 2.37
CA GLU A 126 25.77 -4.79 1.64
C GLU A 126 24.89 -3.64 2.14
N GLY A 127 23.87 -3.93 2.95
CA GLY A 127 22.90 -2.96 3.46
C GLY A 127 21.46 -3.42 3.28
N MET A 128 20.53 -2.50 3.52
CA MET A 128 19.11 -2.76 3.29
C MET A 128 18.79 -2.73 1.80
N GLU A 129 18.06 -3.74 1.33
CA GLU A 129 17.56 -3.84 -0.04
C GLU A 129 16.05 -4.06 -0.04
N ASN A 130 15.36 -3.48 -1.03
CA ASN A 130 13.97 -3.87 -1.31
C ASN A 130 13.99 -5.14 -2.13
N MET A 131 13.33 -6.20 -1.66
CA MET A 131 13.43 -7.51 -2.32
C MET A 131 12.09 -8.24 -2.38
N ALA A 132 12.01 -9.16 -3.34
CA ALA A 132 11.12 -10.31 -3.27
C ALA A 132 11.96 -11.57 -3.05
N LEU A 133 11.55 -12.43 -2.14
CA LEU A 133 12.23 -13.66 -1.75
C LEU A 133 11.29 -14.83 -2.01
N LEU A 134 11.74 -15.83 -2.76
CA LEU A 134 10.97 -17.05 -3.00
C LEU A 134 11.43 -18.15 -2.05
N LEU A 135 10.54 -18.57 -1.17
CA LEU A 135 10.74 -19.71 -0.29
C LEU A 135 10.20 -20.96 -0.98
N SER A 136 10.99 -22.03 -0.96
CA SER A 136 10.57 -23.37 -1.39
C SER A 136 9.50 -23.96 -0.45
N PRO A 137 8.84 -25.07 -0.85
CA PRO A 137 7.97 -25.83 0.05
C PRO A 137 8.63 -26.24 1.37
N ASP A 138 9.95 -26.44 1.37
CA ASP A 138 10.77 -26.73 2.55
C ASP A 138 11.23 -25.47 3.32
N LEU A 139 10.64 -24.30 3.03
CA LEU A 139 10.88 -23.02 3.71
C LEU A 139 12.33 -22.50 3.61
N THR A 140 13.03 -22.88 2.55
CA THR A 140 14.37 -22.34 2.22
C THR A 140 14.20 -21.23 1.19
N VAL A 141 14.85 -20.08 1.38
CA VAL A 141 14.92 -19.04 0.36
C VAL A 141 15.80 -19.52 -0.80
N VAL A 142 15.19 -19.76 -1.96
CA VAL A 142 15.88 -20.33 -3.12
C VAL A 142 16.07 -19.36 -4.28
N ASN A 143 15.33 -18.25 -4.29
CA ASN A 143 15.50 -17.19 -5.27
C ASN A 143 15.23 -15.82 -4.64
N GLN A 144 15.79 -14.78 -5.24
CA GLN A 144 15.59 -13.39 -4.84
C GLN A 144 15.56 -12.45 -6.04
N TRP A 145 14.75 -11.39 -5.93
CA TRP A 145 14.78 -10.25 -6.83
C TRP A 145 15.11 -9.01 -6.01
N VAL A 146 16.19 -8.31 -6.36
CA VAL A 146 16.44 -6.95 -5.84
C VAL A 146 15.57 -6.00 -6.65
N LEU A 147 14.59 -5.39 -6.00
CA LEU A 147 13.57 -4.56 -6.61
C LEU A 147 14.08 -3.12 -6.68
N ASP A 148 14.43 -2.66 -7.88
CA ASP A 148 14.88 -1.30 -8.14
C ASP A 148 13.92 -0.57 -9.10
N GLU A 149 14.14 0.73 -9.28
CA GLU A 149 13.48 1.53 -10.32
C GLU A 149 14.55 2.25 -11.14
N VAL A 150 14.25 2.49 -12.41
CA VAL A 150 15.10 3.29 -13.30
C VAL A 150 14.44 4.62 -13.61
N ARG A 151 15.26 5.60 -13.98
CA ARG A 151 14.78 6.86 -14.53
C ARG A 151 14.00 6.62 -15.82
N LEU A 152 12.78 7.13 -15.87
CA LEU A 152 11.91 7.06 -17.05
C LEU A 152 11.53 8.49 -17.46
N GLY A 153 12.12 8.95 -18.58
CA GLY A 153 11.98 10.33 -19.03
C GLY A 153 12.52 11.32 -18.00
N ASP A 154 11.67 12.23 -17.53
CA ASP A 154 12.00 13.25 -16.53
C ASP A 154 11.71 12.80 -15.08
N THR A 155 11.19 11.58 -14.90
CA THR A 155 10.85 11.05 -13.57
C THR A 155 12.06 10.34 -12.98
N GLU A 156 12.60 10.90 -11.90
CA GLU A 156 13.69 10.28 -11.14
C GLU A 156 13.13 9.34 -10.06
N PRO A 157 13.70 8.14 -9.91
CA PRO A 157 13.38 7.25 -8.80
C PRO A 157 13.65 7.86 -7.44
N GLN A 158 12.85 7.49 -6.44
CA GLN A 158 13.20 7.74 -5.05
C GLN A 158 14.35 6.85 -4.59
N ALA A 159 15.06 7.29 -3.55
CA ALA A 159 16.04 6.46 -2.86
C ALA A 159 15.40 5.18 -2.31
N ALA A 160 16.17 4.08 -2.22
CA ALA A 160 15.66 2.76 -1.85
C ALA A 160 14.83 2.77 -0.57
N GLY A 161 15.33 3.35 0.53
CA GLY A 161 14.59 3.37 1.80
C GLY A 161 13.47 4.41 1.91
N ARG A 162 13.11 5.06 0.80
CA ARG A 162 11.88 5.87 0.65
C ARG A 162 10.80 5.17 -0.20
N LYS A 163 11.10 3.99 -0.72
CA LYS A 163 10.18 3.18 -1.53
C LYS A 163 9.69 2.02 -0.69
N LEU A 164 8.39 1.85 -0.57
CA LEU A 164 7.80 0.70 0.12
C LEU A 164 7.31 -0.28 -0.93
N VAL A 165 7.89 -1.48 -0.98
CA VAL A 165 7.35 -2.56 -1.83
C VAL A 165 5.90 -2.79 -1.39
N HIS A 166 4.93 -2.62 -2.28
CA HIS A 166 3.51 -2.78 -1.97
C HIS A 166 2.73 -2.92 -3.27
N GLY A 167 2.28 -4.14 -3.55
CA GLY A 167 1.77 -4.60 -4.84
C GLY A 167 2.82 -5.39 -5.60
N VAL A 168 2.83 -6.72 -5.40
CA VAL A 168 3.64 -7.66 -6.15
C VAL A 168 2.79 -8.86 -6.58
N ASP A 169 2.90 -9.26 -7.85
CA ASP A 169 2.38 -10.54 -8.34
C ASP A 169 3.45 -11.29 -9.14
N ILE A 170 3.31 -12.61 -9.20
CA ILE A 170 4.27 -13.52 -9.84
C ILE A 170 3.55 -14.39 -10.86
N LEU A 171 4.23 -14.69 -11.97
CA LEU A 171 3.74 -15.55 -13.04
C LEU A 171 4.39 -16.95 -12.98
N PRO A 172 3.77 -17.98 -13.59
CA PRO A 172 4.33 -19.34 -13.65
C PRO A 172 5.71 -19.45 -14.31
N ASP A 173 6.05 -18.48 -15.17
CA ASP A 173 7.38 -18.38 -15.79
C ASP A 173 8.43 -17.78 -14.83
N GLY A 174 8.05 -17.52 -13.57
CA GLY A 174 8.89 -16.94 -12.52
C GLY A 174 9.07 -15.43 -12.62
N SER A 175 8.55 -14.77 -13.65
CA SER A 175 8.60 -13.31 -13.73
C SER A 175 7.68 -12.65 -12.71
N ILE A 176 8.10 -11.50 -12.19
CA ILE A 176 7.33 -10.73 -11.20
C ILE A 176 6.94 -9.38 -11.77
N ILE A 177 5.75 -8.90 -11.40
CA ILE A 177 5.29 -7.53 -11.66
C ILE A 177 5.11 -6.84 -10.32
N PHE A 178 5.63 -5.63 -10.19
CA PHE A 178 5.61 -4.91 -8.92
C PHE A 178 5.52 -3.41 -9.09
N VAL A 179 5.09 -2.77 -8.00
CA VAL A 179 5.06 -1.31 -7.80
C VAL A 179 5.61 -0.97 -6.42
N PHE A 180 5.82 0.33 -6.17
CA PHE A 180 6.16 0.84 -4.84
C PHE A 180 5.17 1.92 -4.43
N ASP A 181 4.81 1.96 -3.15
CA ASP A 181 4.23 3.19 -2.60
C ASP A 181 5.33 4.27 -2.59
N GLY A 182 5.05 5.40 -3.24
CA GLY A 182 6.05 6.45 -3.49
C GLY A 182 6.99 6.15 -4.67
N GLY A 183 6.69 5.11 -5.46
CA GLY A 183 7.42 4.76 -6.66
C GLY A 183 7.16 5.67 -7.86
N ALA A 184 7.97 5.49 -8.90
CA ALA A 184 7.89 6.19 -10.17
C ALA A 184 7.34 5.33 -11.33
N SER A 185 7.15 4.03 -11.11
CA SER A 185 6.81 3.10 -12.18
C SER A 185 6.15 1.79 -11.70
N ILE A 186 5.43 1.15 -12.61
CA ILE A 186 5.16 -0.29 -12.59
C ILE A 186 6.17 -1.01 -13.47
N GLN A 187 6.64 -2.18 -13.04
CA GLN A 187 7.74 -2.88 -13.72
C GLN A 187 7.52 -4.38 -13.72
N ARG A 188 8.12 -5.07 -14.71
CA ARG A 188 8.18 -6.52 -14.76
C ARG A 188 9.61 -7.00 -14.87
N PHE A 189 10.03 -7.89 -13.98
CA PHE A 189 11.34 -8.55 -14.01
C PHE A 189 11.16 -10.01 -14.37
N ASP A 190 12.12 -10.58 -15.09
CA ASP A 190 12.15 -12.03 -15.32
C ASP A 190 12.51 -12.80 -14.04
N ALA A 191 12.47 -14.13 -14.10
CA ALA A 191 12.75 -15.00 -12.96
C ALA A 191 14.18 -14.85 -12.39
N CYS A 192 15.10 -14.23 -13.14
CA CYS A 192 16.49 -14.02 -12.76
C CYS A 192 16.78 -12.58 -12.31
N GLY A 193 15.75 -11.75 -12.10
CA GLY A 193 15.93 -10.38 -11.63
C GLY A 193 16.21 -9.35 -12.72
N LYS A 194 16.14 -9.71 -14.01
CA LYS A 194 16.37 -8.74 -15.08
C LYS A 194 15.06 -8.06 -15.48
N ARG A 195 15.08 -6.73 -15.50
CA ARG A 195 13.97 -5.91 -16.01
C ARG A 195 13.63 -6.26 -17.47
N ILE A 196 12.37 -6.62 -17.70
CA ILE A 196 11.78 -6.83 -19.02
C ILE A 196 11.26 -5.50 -19.56
N TRP A 197 10.44 -4.80 -18.77
CA TRP A 197 9.88 -3.49 -19.09
C TRP A 197 9.63 -2.67 -17.82
N ALA A 198 9.47 -1.37 -18.00
CA ALA A 198 9.08 -0.42 -16.96
C ALA A 198 8.19 0.68 -17.56
N THR A 199 7.06 0.97 -16.90
CA THR A 199 6.10 1.98 -17.33
C THR A 199 5.99 3.07 -16.27
N ALA A 200 6.30 4.30 -16.68
CA ALA A 200 6.29 5.46 -15.78
C ALA A 200 4.88 5.79 -15.28
N GLY A 201 4.79 6.22 -14.03
CA GLY A 201 3.59 6.68 -13.38
C GLY A 201 3.58 6.35 -11.89
N ASP A 202 2.76 7.08 -11.14
CA ASP A 202 2.53 6.86 -9.70
C ASP A 202 1.60 5.67 -9.48
N PHE A 203 2.03 4.47 -9.90
CA PHE A 203 1.35 3.21 -9.60
C PHE A 203 1.70 2.75 -8.19
N ASN A 204 0.73 2.27 -7.43
CA ASN A 204 0.92 1.98 -6.00
C ASN A 204 -0.05 0.91 -5.45
N HIS A 205 0.23 0.47 -4.21
CA HIS A 205 -0.53 -0.45 -3.35
C HIS A 205 -0.76 -1.90 -3.82
N THR A 206 -1.07 -2.14 -5.10
CA THR A 206 -1.52 -3.46 -5.53
C THR A 206 -1.13 -3.79 -6.97
N VAL A 207 -0.98 -5.07 -7.24
CA VAL A 207 -0.87 -5.66 -8.58
C VAL A 207 -1.66 -6.96 -8.53
N ASN A 208 -2.79 -7.01 -9.24
CA ASN A 208 -3.66 -8.19 -9.32
C ASN A 208 -3.78 -8.67 -10.77
N LEU A 209 -3.23 -9.83 -11.08
CA LEU A 209 -3.37 -10.45 -12.40
C LEU A 209 -4.82 -10.88 -12.69
N ASP A 210 -5.26 -10.77 -13.94
CA ASP A 210 -6.51 -11.40 -14.40
C ASP A 210 -6.33 -12.89 -14.69
N ASP A 211 -7.45 -13.60 -14.92
CA ASP A 211 -7.47 -15.07 -15.04
C ASP A 211 -6.51 -15.63 -16.10
N ASP A 212 -6.42 -14.96 -17.26
CA ASP A 212 -5.51 -15.35 -18.35
C ASP A 212 -4.11 -14.75 -18.21
N ARG A 213 -3.90 -13.91 -17.18
CA ARG A 213 -2.65 -13.20 -16.87
C ARG A 213 -2.16 -12.36 -18.04
N ALA A 214 -3.06 -11.92 -18.92
CA ALA A 214 -2.74 -11.00 -20.00
C ALA A 214 -2.60 -9.56 -19.47
N TYR A 215 -3.28 -9.25 -18.36
CA TYR A 215 -3.25 -7.93 -17.74
C TYR A 215 -3.12 -8.00 -16.21
N ALA A 216 -2.63 -6.91 -15.65
CA ALA A 216 -2.66 -6.65 -14.23
C ALA A 216 -3.54 -5.41 -13.95
N TRP A 217 -4.36 -5.50 -12.91
CA TRP A 217 -5.07 -4.37 -12.33
C TRP A 217 -4.25 -3.80 -11.17
N THR A 218 -4.19 -2.48 -11.12
CA THR A 218 -3.43 -1.72 -10.10
C THR A 218 -4.11 -0.38 -9.85
N VAL A 219 -3.57 0.40 -8.91
CA VAL A 219 -4.02 1.74 -8.59
C VAL A 219 -2.98 2.76 -9.02
N ARG A 220 -3.44 3.95 -9.44
CA ARG A 220 -2.57 5.09 -9.73
C ARG A 220 -3.03 6.35 -9.01
N GLY A 221 -2.11 7.00 -8.29
CA GLY A 221 -2.36 8.26 -7.57
C GLY A 221 -3.46 8.20 -6.50
N GLY A 222 -3.88 7.00 -6.06
CA GLY A 222 -4.92 6.81 -5.06
C GLY A 222 -6.35 7.19 -5.50
N GLU A 223 -6.57 7.48 -6.79
CA GLU A 223 -7.87 7.92 -7.32
C GLU A 223 -8.26 7.26 -8.65
N LYS A 224 -7.38 6.39 -9.18
CA LYS A 224 -7.59 5.70 -10.45
C LYS A 224 -7.32 4.22 -10.33
N VAL A 225 -8.13 3.43 -11.03
CA VAL A 225 -7.91 2.01 -11.28
C VAL A 225 -7.34 1.88 -12.69
N VAL A 226 -6.27 1.10 -12.87
CA VAL A 226 -5.53 1.01 -14.12
C VAL A 226 -5.35 -0.45 -14.52
N LYS A 227 -5.61 -0.75 -15.80
CA LYS A 227 -5.34 -2.05 -16.42
C LYS A 227 -4.06 -1.94 -17.25
N VAL A 228 -3.06 -2.75 -16.93
CA VAL A 228 -1.73 -2.73 -17.56
C VAL A 228 -1.48 -4.07 -18.24
N ALA A 229 -1.03 -4.06 -19.50
CA ALA A 229 -0.69 -5.27 -20.25
C ALA A 229 0.58 -5.90 -19.68
N VAL A 230 0.52 -7.20 -19.38
CA VAL A 230 1.65 -7.97 -18.84
C VAL A 230 2.79 -8.12 -19.85
N ALA A 231 2.45 -8.16 -21.14
CA ALA A 231 3.41 -8.40 -22.22
C ALA A 231 4.45 -7.28 -22.35
N ASP A 232 4.04 -6.01 -22.23
CA ASP A 232 4.89 -4.86 -22.55
C ASP A 232 4.73 -3.65 -21.62
N GLY A 233 3.87 -3.75 -20.61
CA GLY A 233 3.62 -2.67 -19.66
C GLY A 233 2.69 -1.57 -20.18
N THR A 234 2.07 -1.73 -21.36
CA THR A 234 1.17 -0.73 -21.93
C THR A 234 -0.07 -0.55 -21.04
N VAL A 235 -0.43 0.70 -20.75
CA VAL A 235 -1.70 1.02 -20.08
C VAL A 235 -2.84 0.80 -21.06
N ALA A 236 -3.61 -0.28 -20.85
CA ALA A 236 -4.74 -0.64 -21.69
C ALA A 236 -6.01 0.14 -21.33
N ARG A 237 -6.19 0.48 -20.04
CA ARG A 237 -7.33 1.24 -19.55
C ARG A 237 -6.98 2.01 -18.28
N GLU A 238 -7.53 3.20 -18.12
CA GLU A 238 -7.49 4.00 -16.90
C GLU A 238 -8.92 4.44 -16.55
N ILE A 239 -9.33 4.21 -15.32
CA ILE A 239 -10.67 4.53 -14.79
C ILE A 239 -10.48 5.46 -13.60
N THR A 240 -11.03 6.67 -13.66
CA THR A 240 -10.98 7.63 -12.54
C THR A 240 -12.19 7.48 -11.64
N MET A 241 -12.05 7.81 -10.35
CA MET A 241 -13.20 7.86 -9.45
C MET A 241 -14.29 8.84 -9.92
N GLN A 242 -13.94 9.91 -10.65
CA GLN A 242 -14.95 10.79 -11.24
C GLN A 242 -15.80 10.07 -12.30
N GLN A 243 -15.21 9.23 -13.15
CA GLN A 243 -15.97 8.44 -14.11
C GLN A 243 -16.89 7.43 -13.41
N VAL A 244 -16.44 6.84 -12.30
CA VAL A 244 -17.27 5.95 -11.47
C VAL A 244 -18.43 6.74 -10.85
N ILE A 245 -18.20 7.92 -10.30
CA ILE A 245 -19.25 8.79 -9.75
C ILE A 245 -20.27 9.19 -10.82
N ASP A 246 -19.81 9.63 -12.00
CA ASP A 246 -20.67 10.04 -13.10
C ASP A 246 -21.54 8.87 -13.61
N ALA A 247 -21.01 7.65 -13.57
CA ALA A 247 -21.75 6.43 -13.89
C ALA A 247 -22.77 6.05 -12.79
N ASN A 248 -22.65 6.56 -11.57
CA ASN A 248 -23.46 6.16 -10.42
C ASN A 248 -24.00 7.38 -9.62
N PRO A 249 -24.83 8.24 -10.24
CA PRO A 249 -25.27 9.51 -9.64
C PRO A 249 -26.19 9.37 -8.42
N GLU A 250 -26.64 8.15 -8.10
CA GLU A 250 -27.49 7.85 -6.94
C GLU A 250 -26.70 7.23 -5.77
N ILE A 251 -25.37 7.11 -5.90
CA ILE A 251 -24.48 6.50 -4.90
C ILE A 251 -23.63 7.59 -4.25
N ASP A 252 -24.28 8.42 -3.43
CA ASP A 252 -23.67 9.60 -2.77
C ASP A 252 -22.48 9.25 -1.86
N ILE A 253 -22.36 7.98 -1.44
CA ILE A 253 -21.29 7.53 -0.55
C ILE A 253 -19.89 7.65 -1.21
N LEU A 254 -19.83 7.65 -2.54
CA LEU A 254 -18.61 7.91 -3.29
C LEU A 254 -18.13 9.36 -3.12
N GLU A 255 -19.03 10.29 -2.76
CA GLU A 255 -18.73 11.71 -2.59
C GLU A 255 -18.60 12.12 -1.11
N LEU A 256 -18.53 11.17 -0.18
CA LEU A 256 -18.57 11.44 1.27
C LEU A 256 -17.51 12.45 1.75
N ARG A 257 -16.35 12.51 1.07
CA ARG A 257 -15.25 13.44 1.39
C ARG A 257 -15.21 14.68 0.50
N ARG A 258 -16.34 15.00 -0.14
CA ARG A 258 -16.54 16.23 -0.90
C ARG A 258 -17.26 17.26 -0.04
N GLU A 259 -16.60 18.38 0.21
CA GLU A 259 -17.18 19.48 0.97
C GLU A 259 -18.01 20.37 0.05
N HIS A 260 -19.28 20.56 0.38
CA HIS A 260 -20.19 21.45 -0.34
C HIS A 260 -20.44 22.74 0.45
N SER A 261 -20.68 23.84 -0.27
CA SER A 261 -20.98 25.14 0.33
C SER A 261 -22.39 25.16 0.93
N ASN A 262 -22.52 25.64 2.18
CA ASN A 262 -23.80 25.90 2.85
C ASN A 262 -24.29 27.35 2.63
N ASP A 263 -24.03 27.93 1.46
CA ASP A 263 -24.47 29.30 1.12
C ASP A 263 -25.99 29.41 1.12
N LEU A 264 -26.52 30.15 2.10
CA LEU A 264 -27.96 30.36 2.30
C LEU A 264 -28.59 31.31 1.26
N GLY A 265 -27.79 32.05 0.48
CA GLY A 265 -28.28 33.17 -0.31
C GLY A 265 -28.82 32.83 -1.70
N ALA A 266 -28.30 31.77 -2.33
CA ALA A 266 -28.51 31.55 -3.77
C ALA A 266 -29.31 30.29 -4.13
N ASN A 267 -29.59 29.39 -3.17
CA ASN A 267 -30.18 28.05 -3.40
C ASN A 267 -29.64 27.39 -4.69
N SER A 268 -28.32 27.53 -4.90
CA SER A 268 -27.65 27.16 -6.14
C SER A 268 -27.70 25.64 -6.32
N ARG A 269 -28.09 25.21 -7.52
CA ARG A 269 -28.07 23.79 -7.92
C ARG A 269 -26.80 23.48 -8.70
N ASN A 270 -26.43 22.21 -8.77
CA ASN A 270 -25.28 21.72 -9.53
C ASN A 270 -23.97 22.44 -9.18
N THR A 271 -23.76 22.74 -7.89
CA THR A 271 -22.53 23.36 -7.41
C THR A 271 -21.41 22.32 -7.36
N GLN A 272 -20.18 22.77 -7.60
CA GLN A 272 -19.01 21.92 -7.47
C GLN A 272 -18.49 21.99 -6.03
N GLY A 273 -18.58 20.86 -5.32
CA GLY A 273 -17.93 20.70 -4.02
C GLY A 273 -16.42 20.50 -4.18
N LYS A 274 -15.68 20.71 -3.10
CA LYS A 274 -14.23 20.56 -3.03
C LYS A 274 -13.87 19.22 -2.39
N TRP A 275 -13.03 18.44 -3.06
CA TRP A 275 -12.48 17.22 -2.47
C TRP A 275 -11.53 17.52 -1.32
N GLY A 276 -11.66 16.78 -0.22
CA GLY A 276 -10.68 16.76 0.85
C GLY A 276 -9.34 16.14 0.39
N PHE A 277 -8.28 16.38 1.16
CA PHE A 277 -6.98 15.74 0.92
C PHE A 277 -7.11 14.21 0.94
N ASP A 278 -6.53 13.53 -0.04
CA ASP A 278 -6.53 12.05 -0.13
C ASP A 278 -7.96 11.48 -0.02
N ALA A 279 -8.87 11.97 -0.88
CA ALA A 279 -10.31 11.74 -0.76
C ALA A 279 -10.71 10.27 -0.81
N PHE A 280 -10.12 9.49 -1.73
CA PHE A 280 -10.47 8.09 -1.94
C PHE A 280 -9.44 7.14 -1.36
N HIS A 281 -8.17 7.40 -1.64
CA HIS A 281 -7.06 6.50 -1.30
C HIS A 281 -7.39 5.08 -1.72
N LEU A 282 -7.65 4.90 -3.02
CA LEU A 282 -7.76 3.57 -3.58
C LEU A 282 -6.47 2.82 -3.23
N ASN A 283 -6.60 1.61 -2.72
CA ASN A 283 -5.47 0.78 -2.32
C ASN A 283 -5.61 -0.67 -2.76
N ASP A 284 -6.74 -1.02 -3.41
CA ASP A 284 -6.84 -2.29 -4.07
C ASP A 284 -7.87 -2.28 -5.21
N ALA A 285 -7.65 -3.13 -6.20
CA ALA A 285 -8.53 -3.37 -7.34
C ALA A 285 -8.32 -4.80 -7.86
N GLN A 286 -9.20 -5.72 -7.47
CA GLN A 286 -9.08 -7.15 -7.77
C GLN A 286 -10.23 -7.64 -8.65
N PRO A 287 -9.95 -8.21 -9.84
CA PRO A 287 -10.99 -8.79 -10.68
C PRO A 287 -11.56 -10.07 -10.06
N LEU A 288 -12.87 -10.29 -10.17
CA LEU A 288 -13.52 -11.54 -9.77
C LEU A 288 -13.08 -12.68 -10.70
N PRO A 289 -12.38 -13.71 -10.19
CA PRO A 289 -11.98 -14.84 -11.01
C PRO A 289 -13.20 -15.62 -11.53
N ALA A 290 -13.15 -16.06 -12.79
CA ALA A 290 -14.24 -16.82 -13.40
C ALA A 290 -14.55 -18.12 -12.62
N ALA A 291 -13.51 -18.74 -12.05
CA ALA A 291 -13.65 -19.94 -11.22
C ALA A 291 -14.47 -19.71 -9.94
N MET A 292 -14.51 -18.48 -9.42
CA MET A 292 -15.25 -18.13 -8.19
C MET A 292 -16.63 -17.53 -8.49
N ALA A 293 -16.90 -17.11 -9.72
CA ALA A 293 -18.11 -16.36 -10.06
C ALA A 293 -19.43 -17.09 -9.73
N ALA A 294 -19.44 -18.43 -9.77
CA ALA A 294 -20.61 -19.23 -9.39
C ALA A 294 -21.04 -19.03 -7.91
N ALA A 295 -20.10 -18.67 -7.02
CA ALA A 295 -20.40 -18.37 -5.62
C ALA A 295 -21.03 -16.98 -5.41
N PHE A 296 -20.82 -16.07 -6.38
CA PHE A 296 -21.26 -14.67 -6.39
C PHE A 296 -22.32 -14.40 -7.48
N PRO A 297 -23.55 -14.92 -7.37
CA PRO A 297 -24.59 -14.79 -8.40
C PRO A 297 -25.02 -13.35 -8.72
N GLN A 298 -24.65 -12.37 -7.88
CA GLN A 298 -24.89 -10.95 -8.13
C GLN A 298 -23.80 -10.27 -8.97
N PHE A 299 -22.68 -10.95 -9.23
CA PHE A 299 -21.51 -10.42 -9.94
C PHE A 299 -21.18 -11.29 -11.16
N ALA A 300 -20.34 -10.74 -12.05
CA ALA A 300 -19.84 -11.42 -13.23
C ALA A 300 -18.31 -11.54 -13.15
N PRO A 301 -17.70 -12.57 -13.80
CA PRO A 301 -16.25 -12.64 -13.95
C PRO A 301 -15.67 -11.32 -14.47
N GLY A 302 -14.58 -10.86 -13.86
CA GLY A 302 -13.94 -9.58 -14.19
C GLY A 302 -14.56 -8.33 -13.56
N ASP A 303 -15.66 -8.45 -12.81
CA ASP A 303 -16.10 -7.37 -11.92
C ASP A 303 -14.99 -7.03 -10.91
N LEU A 304 -14.76 -5.75 -10.67
CA LEU A 304 -13.66 -5.28 -9.84
C LEU A 304 -14.13 -5.07 -8.40
N LEU A 305 -13.49 -5.77 -7.46
CA LEU A 305 -13.53 -5.49 -6.04
C LEU A 305 -12.53 -4.39 -5.72
N ILE A 306 -13.01 -3.28 -5.17
CA ILE A 306 -12.21 -2.09 -4.94
C ILE A 306 -12.27 -1.72 -3.47
N SER A 307 -11.09 -1.39 -2.92
CA SER A 307 -10.98 -0.75 -1.61
C SER A 307 -10.63 0.73 -1.76
N ALA A 308 -11.49 1.60 -1.22
CA ALA A 308 -11.25 3.01 -1.03
C ALA A 308 -11.01 3.27 0.46
N ARG A 309 -9.74 3.14 0.88
CA ARG A 309 -9.32 3.21 2.27
C ARG A 309 -9.80 4.47 2.97
N SER A 310 -9.75 5.61 2.28
CA SER A 310 -10.04 6.91 2.90
C SER A 310 -11.52 7.17 3.13
N LEU A 311 -12.38 6.37 2.49
CA LEU A 311 -13.82 6.34 2.74
C LEU A 311 -14.22 5.25 3.75
N ASN A 312 -13.34 4.30 4.07
CA ASN A 312 -13.71 3.02 4.71
C ASN A 312 -14.74 2.24 3.87
N LEU A 313 -14.59 2.29 2.54
CA LEU A 313 -15.55 1.76 1.58
C LEU A 313 -14.92 0.62 0.79
N ILE A 314 -15.61 -0.51 0.74
CA ILE A 314 -15.35 -1.59 -0.21
C ILE A 314 -16.54 -1.61 -1.18
N PHE A 315 -16.28 -1.72 -2.48
CA PHE A 315 -17.35 -1.81 -3.47
C PHE A 315 -16.96 -2.70 -4.64
N VAL A 316 -17.99 -3.20 -5.34
CA VAL A 316 -17.84 -4.02 -6.54
C VAL A 316 -18.43 -3.25 -7.71
N MET A 317 -17.69 -3.13 -8.80
CA MET A 317 -18.16 -2.47 -10.01
C MET A 317 -17.90 -3.30 -11.27
N ASP A 318 -18.78 -3.09 -12.26
CA ASP A 318 -18.55 -3.56 -13.61
C ASP A 318 -17.37 -2.80 -14.24
N ALA A 319 -16.32 -3.50 -14.67
CA ALA A 319 -15.13 -2.85 -15.24
C ALA A 319 -15.42 -2.11 -16.56
N GLU A 320 -16.48 -2.50 -17.28
CA GLU A 320 -16.81 -1.96 -18.60
C GLU A 320 -17.76 -0.77 -18.51
N THR A 321 -18.89 -0.95 -17.83
CA THR A 321 -19.95 0.04 -17.68
C THR A 321 -19.73 1.00 -16.52
N LEU A 322 -18.77 0.70 -15.63
CA LEU A 322 -18.45 1.44 -14.41
C LEU A 322 -19.59 1.48 -13.39
N LYS A 323 -20.64 0.68 -13.58
CA LYS A 323 -21.77 0.60 -12.64
C LYS A 323 -21.36 -0.15 -11.38
N VAL A 324 -21.52 0.49 -10.23
CA VAL A 324 -21.33 -0.14 -8.92
C VAL A 324 -22.51 -1.08 -8.68
N LYS A 325 -22.21 -2.36 -8.47
CA LYS A 325 -23.20 -3.43 -8.25
C LYS A 325 -23.47 -3.65 -6.77
N TRP A 326 -22.49 -3.34 -5.93
CA TRP A 326 -22.55 -3.55 -4.49
C TRP A 326 -21.55 -2.66 -3.77
N TRP A 327 -21.84 -2.26 -2.53
CA TRP A 327 -20.89 -1.55 -1.68
C TRP A 327 -21.18 -1.76 -0.20
N ARG A 328 -20.13 -1.62 0.62
CA ARG A 328 -20.20 -1.70 2.08
C ARG A 328 -19.25 -0.69 2.71
N MET A 329 -19.78 0.07 3.66
CA MET A 329 -19.02 1.00 4.50
C MET A 329 -19.28 0.68 5.97
N GLY A 330 -18.28 0.93 6.82
CA GLY A 330 -18.43 0.94 8.28
C GLY A 330 -18.34 -0.43 8.94
N VAL A 331 -18.08 -1.49 8.18
CA VAL A 331 -17.67 -2.81 8.70
C VAL A 331 -16.18 -2.89 9.00
N THR A 332 -15.39 -2.04 8.35
CA THR A 332 -13.94 -1.88 8.55
C THR A 332 -13.60 -0.40 8.75
N GLN A 333 -12.36 -0.14 9.19
CA GLN A 333 -11.77 1.18 9.31
C GLN A 333 -10.38 1.21 8.65
N ARG A 334 -10.28 1.94 7.54
CA ARG A 334 -9.05 2.14 6.74
C ARG A 334 -8.46 0.84 6.21
N GLN A 335 -9.32 -0.07 5.75
CA GLN A 335 -8.97 -1.42 5.30
C GLN A 335 -8.00 -1.47 4.12
N HIS A 336 -7.36 -2.62 3.97
CA HIS A 336 -6.61 -3.05 2.79
C HIS A 336 -7.10 -4.42 2.33
N ASP A 337 -6.63 -4.81 1.14
CA ASP A 337 -6.63 -6.17 0.64
C ASP A 337 -7.99 -6.90 0.76
N PRO A 338 -9.06 -6.34 0.15
CA PRO A 338 -10.28 -7.10 0.01
C PRO A 338 -10.11 -8.23 -1.02
N ASP A 339 -10.40 -9.46 -0.61
CA ASP A 339 -10.28 -10.62 -1.50
C ASP A 339 -11.60 -11.35 -1.73
N TRP A 340 -11.74 -11.92 -2.92
CA TRP A 340 -12.79 -12.89 -3.22
C TRP A 340 -12.48 -14.24 -2.57
N LEU A 341 -13.43 -14.77 -1.80
CA LEU A 341 -13.32 -16.12 -1.23
C LEU A 341 -14.15 -17.15 -2.00
N PRO A 342 -13.69 -18.41 -2.12
CA PRO A 342 -14.45 -19.51 -2.72
C PRO A 342 -15.82 -19.73 -2.08
N SER A 343 -15.99 -19.34 -0.82
CA SER A 343 -17.26 -19.41 -0.07
C SER A 343 -18.34 -18.45 -0.58
N GLY A 344 -18.02 -17.54 -1.49
CA GLY A 344 -18.92 -16.47 -1.93
C GLY A 344 -18.97 -15.28 -0.98
N ARG A 345 -17.97 -15.16 -0.09
CA ARG A 345 -17.76 -14.03 0.83
C ARG A 345 -16.60 -13.17 0.35
N ILE A 346 -16.55 -11.93 0.82
CA ILE A 346 -15.43 -11.01 0.60
C ILE A 346 -14.63 -10.93 1.90
N MET A 347 -13.34 -11.25 1.87
CA MET A 347 -12.43 -11.01 2.99
C MET A 347 -11.89 -9.57 2.94
N ALA A 348 -11.44 -9.02 4.06
CA ALA A 348 -10.66 -7.78 4.07
C ALA A 348 -9.76 -7.67 5.30
N PHE A 349 -8.60 -7.04 5.12
CA PHE A 349 -7.73 -6.65 6.22
C PHE A 349 -8.25 -5.35 6.85
N ASP A 350 -8.84 -5.44 8.04
CA ASP A 350 -9.29 -4.28 8.82
C ASP A 350 -8.14 -3.73 9.67
N ASN A 351 -7.49 -2.68 9.15
CA ASN A 351 -6.38 -2.03 9.85
C ASN A 351 -6.78 -1.43 11.18
N ARG A 352 -8.01 -0.92 11.29
CA ARG A 352 -8.50 -0.17 12.46
C ARG A 352 -7.53 0.94 12.84
N MET A 353 -7.08 1.69 11.83
CA MET A 353 -6.07 2.75 11.99
C MET A 353 -6.38 3.64 13.21
N SER A 354 -5.38 3.83 14.07
CA SER A 354 -5.48 4.59 15.34
C SER A 354 -6.31 3.90 16.43
N ARG A 355 -6.48 2.57 16.33
CA ARG A 355 -6.94 1.68 17.41
C ARG A 355 -5.79 0.77 17.86
N ASP A 356 -6.09 -0.17 18.74
CA ASP A 356 -5.06 -0.99 19.42
C ASP A 356 -4.68 -2.27 18.67
N TYR A 357 -5.49 -2.73 17.72
CA TYR A 357 -5.32 -4.01 17.06
C TYR A 357 -6.04 -4.04 15.70
N SER A 358 -5.54 -4.86 14.79
CA SER A 358 -6.14 -5.12 13.47
C SER A 358 -6.98 -6.40 13.48
N GLN A 359 -7.86 -6.56 12.50
CA GLN A 359 -8.71 -7.74 12.35
C GLN A 359 -8.71 -8.21 10.90
N ILE A 360 -8.98 -9.50 10.69
CA ILE A 360 -9.44 -9.98 9.38
C ILE A 360 -10.95 -10.20 9.49
N VAL A 361 -11.68 -9.58 8.57
CA VAL A 361 -13.14 -9.68 8.51
C VAL A 361 -13.57 -10.35 7.22
N THR A 362 -14.72 -11.00 7.25
CA THR A 362 -15.42 -11.44 6.04
C THR A 362 -16.79 -10.81 5.97
N ILE A 363 -17.27 -10.55 4.75
CA ILE A 363 -18.54 -9.93 4.46
C ILE A 363 -19.30 -10.83 3.48
N ASP A 364 -20.53 -11.17 3.79
CA ASP A 364 -21.43 -11.83 2.85
C ASP A 364 -22.10 -10.75 1.96
N PRO A 365 -21.81 -10.68 0.65
CA PRO A 365 -22.38 -9.67 -0.21
C PRO A 365 -23.88 -9.86 -0.48
N LYS A 366 -24.47 -11.01 -0.13
CA LYS A 366 -25.92 -11.28 -0.26
C LYS A 366 -26.69 -10.76 0.96
N THR A 367 -26.15 -10.96 2.15
CA THR A 367 -26.85 -10.64 3.42
C THR A 367 -26.32 -9.38 4.11
N MET A 368 -25.18 -8.85 3.67
CA MET A 368 -24.43 -7.77 4.32
C MET A 368 -23.90 -8.11 5.73
N ALA A 369 -24.02 -9.38 6.15
CA ALA A 369 -23.47 -9.87 7.40
C ALA A 369 -21.93 -9.80 7.35
N ALA A 370 -21.32 -9.46 8.47
CA ALA A 370 -19.88 -9.41 8.61
C ALA A 370 -19.43 -10.14 9.86
N ASP A 371 -18.33 -10.88 9.75
CA ASP A 371 -17.77 -11.72 10.80
C ASP A 371 -16.27 -11.44 10.94
N VAL A 372 -15.78 -11.38 12.17
CA VAL A 372 -14.34 -11.32 12.44
C VAL A 372 -13.81 -12.75 12.45
N ILE A 373 -12.96 -13.10 11.49
CA ILE A 373 -12.36 -14.42 11.39
C ILE A 373 -10.98 -14.48 12.04
N TYR A 374 -10.38 -13.31 12.30
CA TYR A 374 -9.15 -13.19 13.07
C TYR A 374 -9.15 -11.91 13.91
N ASP A 375 -8.95 -12.05 15.23
CA ASP A 375 -8.90 -10.94 16.18
C ASP A 375 -7.48 -10.72 16.71
N GLY A 376 -6.83 -9.65 16.26
CA GLY A 376 -5.45 -9.34 16.62
C GLY A 376 -5.20 -9.01 18.10
N ARG A 377 -6.24 -8.87 18.93
CA ARG A 377 -6.03 -8.74 20.38
C ARG A 377 -5.37 -9.97 21.00
N ALA A 378 -5.58 -11.15 20.41
CA ALA A 378 -5.11 -12.40 20.98
C ALA A 378 -3.59 -12.47 21.09
N ASP A 379 -2.88 -11.76 20.22
CA ASP A 379 -1.43 -11.87 20.07
C ASP A 379 -0.72 -10.53 19.75
N GLY A 380 -1.42 -9.41 19.91
CA GLY A 380 -0.86 -8.09 19.65
C GLY A 380 -0.69 -7.77 18.17
N PHE A 381 -1.43 -8.43 17.28
CA PHE A 381 -1.41 -8.12 15.85
C PHE A 381 -2.04 -6.74 15.56
N TYR A 382 -1.23 -5.87 14.99
CA TYR A 382 -1.65 -4.55 14.56
C TYR A 382 -0.78 -4.02 13.42
N SER A 383 -1.42 -3.74 12.28
CA SER A 383 -0.82 -2.92 11.25
C SER A 383 -1.66 -1.67 11.01
N ARG A 384 -1.13 -0.50 11.37
CA ARG A 384 -1.82 0.79 11.24
C ARG A 384 -2.17 1.13 9.78
N ILE A 385 -1.34 0.69 8.84
CA ILE A 385 -1.42 0.90 7.38
C ILE A 385 -0.95 -0.36 6.66
N ARG A 386 -1.30 -0.51 5.37
CA ARG A 386 -0.93 -1.68 4.56
C ARG A 386 -1.42 -2.98 5.19
N GLY A 387 -0.86 -4.11 4.79
CA GLY A 387 -1.24 -5.42 5.29
C GLY A 387 -1.90 -6.22 4.18
N LYS A 388 -1.56 -7.50 4.16
CA LYS A 388 -2.04 -8.48 3.21
C LYS A 388 -2.59 -9.68 3.96
N VAL A 389 -3.57 -10.33 3.37
CA VAL A 389 -4.13 -11.58 3.87
C VAL A 389 -4.48 -12.50 2.71
N GLN A 390 -4.25 -13.80 2.88
CA GLN A 390 -4.66 -14.81 1.91
C GLN A 390 -5.30 -15.98 2.67
N GLU A 391 -6.46 -16.44 2.22
CA GLU A 391 -7.02 -17.72 2.68
C GLU A 391 -6.44 -18.85 1.83
N LEU A 392 -5.83 -19.84 2.48
CA LEU A 392 -5.34 -21.07 1.84
C LEU A 392 -6.41 -22.17 1.88
N ASP A 393 -6.21 -23.21 1.08
CA ASP A 393 -7.04 -24.40 1.15
C ASP A 393 -7.10 -24.96 2.57
N GLY A 394 -8.32 -25.24 3.04
CA GLY A 394 -8.56 -25.70 4.42
C GLY A 394 -8.82 -24.58 5.43
N GLY A 395 -8.78 -23.31 5.02
CA GLY A 395 -9.17 -22.16 5.86
C GLY A 395 -8.04 -21.59 6.71
N THR A 396 -6.79 -21.96 6.43
CA THR A 396 -5.61 -21.31 7.03
C THR A 396 -5.50 -19.89 6.49
N LEU A 397 -5.25 -18.91 7.36
CA LEU A 397 -5.01 -17.53 6.97
C LEU A 397 -3.51 -17.25 6.97
N GLU A 398 -2.98 -16.85 5.83
CA GLU A 398 -1.65 -16.23 5.72
C GLU A 398 -1.83 -14.72 5.89
N ILE A 399 -1.13 -14.11 6.86
CA ILE A 399 -1.32 -12.70 7.23
C ILE A 399 0.04 -12.02 7.33
N THR A 400 0.14 -10.82 6.74
CA THR A 400 1.33 -9.97 6.84
C THR A 400 1.02 -8.69 7.57
N SER A 401 1.86 -8.33 8.56
CA SER A 401 1.81 -7.11 9.35
C SER A 401 3.01 -6.20 9.04
N PRO A 402 2.90 -5.30 8.06
CA PRO A 402 4.04 -4.46 7.67
C PRO A 402 4.51 -3.50 8.76
N GLN A 403 3.60 -3.04 9.63
CA GLN A 403 3.99 -2.17 10.75
C GLN A 403 4.52 -2.95 11.96
N GLN A 404 4.63 -4.27 11.89
CA GLN A 404 5.39 -5.07 12.86
C GLN A 404 6.61 -5.75 12.22
N GLY A 405 6.67 -5.82 10.88
CA GLY A 405 7.74 -6.54 10.18
C GLY A 405 7.60 -8.05 10.34
N GLU A 406 6.36 -8.54 10.35
CA GLU A 406 6.03 -9.95 10.58
C GLU A 406 5.08 -10.48 9.50
N ALA A 407 5.20 -11.77 9.19
CA ALA A 407 4.22 -12.53 8.43
C ALA A 407 4.00 -13.89 9.10
N PHE A 408 2.79 -14.43 9.05
CA PHE A 408 2.46 -15.67 9.76
C PHE A 408 1.25 -16.38 9.16
N GLU A 409 1.16 -17.69 9.41
CA GLU A 409 -0.01 -18.50 9.10
C GLU A 409 -0.80 -18.79 10.38
N VAL A 410 -2.13 -18.77 10.29
CA VAL A 410 -3.06 -19.13 11.36
C VAL A 410 -3.97 -20.23 10.86
N ALA A 411 -3.83 -21.44 11.40
CA ALA A 411 -4.69 -22.56 11.05
C ALA A 411 -6.09 -22.39 11.67
N PRO A 412 -7.12 -23.10 11.16
CA PRO A 412 -8.49 -23.01 11.68
C PRO A 412 -8.64 -23.35 13.17
N ASP A 413 -7.72 -24.13 13.74
CA ASP A 413 -7.68 -24.47 15.17
C ASP A 413 -7.04 -23.37 16.04
N GLY A 414 -6.58 -22.28 15.42
CA GLY A 414 -5.92 -21.15 16.06
C GLY A 414 -4.41 -21.33 16.27
N SER A 415 -3.84 -22.47 15.88
CA SER A 415 -2.40 -22.68 15.91
C SER A 415 -1.69 -21.82 14.86
N ARG A 416 -0.40 -21.56 15.07
CA ARG A 416 0.43 -20.70 14.21
C ARG A 416 1.63 -21.50 13.73
N PRO A 417 1.45 -22.33 12.69
CA PRO A 417 2.47 -23.25 12.26
C PRO A 417 3.65 -22.52 11.60
N LEU A 418 3.45 -21.32 11.03
CA LEU A 418 4.51 -20.49 10.47
C LEU A 418 4.49 -19.07 11.06
N ARG A 419 5.67 -18.57 11.44
CA ARG A 419 5.92 -17.13 11.71
C ARG A 419 7.27 -16.71 11.15
N LEU A 420 7.30 -15.53 10.57
CA LEU A 420 8.46 -14.84 10.05
C LEU A 420 8.55 -13.46 10.70
N ALA A 421 9.77 -13.03 11.02
CA ALA A 421 10.04 -11.70 11.54
C ALA A 421 11.33 -11.17 10.91
N ASP A 422 11.31 -9.93 10.42
CA ASP A 422 12.48 -9.31 9.81
C ASP A 422 13.10 -8.27 10.74
N THR A 423 14.09 -8.70 11.52
CA THR A 423 14.76 -7.85 12.50
C THR A 423 15.76 -6.93 11.81
N LYS A 424 15.78 -5.65 12.17
CA LYS A 424 16.81 -4.74 11.65
C LYS A 424 18.18 -5.13 12.21
N PRO A 425 19.18 -5.49 11.38
CA PRO A 425 20.52 -5.80 11.86
C PRO A 425 21.12 -4.66 12.69
N GLY A 426 21.75 -4.99 13.81
CA GLY A 426 22.32 -4.00 14.73
C GLY A 426 21.30 -3.22 15.58
N SER A 427 20.00 -3.55 15.51
CA SER A 427 18.96 -2.90 16.32
C SER A 427 18.21 -3.90 17.21
N ALA A 428 18.09 -3.53 18.49
CA ALA A 428 17.29 -4.28 19.46
C ALA A 428 15.79 -3.89 19.45
N THR A 429 15.44 -2.78 18.79
CA THR A 429 14.11 -2.15 18.92
C THR A 429 13.41 -1.93 17.60
N GLN A 430 14.00 -2.35 16.49
CA GLN A 430 13.44 -2.14 15.15
C GLN A 430 13.43 -3.41 14.32
N ASN A 431 12.43 -3.47 13.45
CA ASN A 431 12.26 -4.47 12.41
C ASN A 431 12.26 -3.75 11.05
N TYR A 432 12.67 -4.43 9.98
CA TYR A 432 12.35 -3.99 8.64
C TYR A 432 10.93 -4.42 8.26
N THR A 433 10.34 -3.73 7.28
CA THR A 433 8.96 -3.99 6.89
C THR A 433 8.89 -5.19 5.94
N ILE A 434 8.27 -6.29 6.40
CA ILE A 434 7.70 -7.32 5.52
C ILE A 434 6.37 -6.78 5.01
N SER A 435 6.28 -6.52 3.71
CA SER A 435 5.10 -5.92 3.10
C SER A 435 4.03 -6.95 2.76
N GLU A 436 4.42 -8.05 2.12
CA GLU A 436 3.49 -9.08 1.63
C GLU A 436 4.12 -10.47 1.80
N MET A 437 3.27 -11.45 2.06
CA MET A 437 3.57 -12.87 1.90
C MET A 437 2.44 -13.45 1.06
N ARG A 438 2.80 -14.27 0.08
CA ARG A 438 1.83 -14.95 -0.78
C ARG A 438 2.20 -16.41 -0.95
N TRP A 439 1.28 -17.30 -0.65
CA TRP A 439 1.40 -18.73 -0.89
C TRP A 439 1.03 -19.07 -2.34
N LEU A 440 1.78 -20.00 -2.93
CA LEU A 440 1.57 -20.54 -4.26
C LEU A 440 1.57 -22.08 -4.22
N PRO A 441 0.71 -22.76 -5.00
CA PRO A 441 0.72 -24.22 -5.11
C PRO A 441 2.08 -24.78 -5.51
N VAL A 442 2.38 -26.01 -5.08
CA VAL A 442 3.66 -26.69 -5.39
C VAL A 442 3.98 -26.77 -6.88
N ASP A 443 2.95 -26.87 -7.73
CA ASP A 443 3.01 -26.96 -9.18
C ASP A 443 2.85 -25.61 -9.91
N PHE A 444 2.96 -24.49 -9.16
CA PHE A 444 2.75 -23.16 -9.71
C PHE A 444 3.74 -22.80 -10.83
N PHE A 445 5.01 -23.15 -10.68
CA PHE A 445 6.04 -22.84 -11.67
C PHE A 445 6.12 -23.90 -12.77
N ALA A 446 6.34 -23.44 -14.00
CA ALA A 446 6.57 -24.35 -15.12
C ALA A 446 7.84 -25.21 -14.88
N PRO A 447 7.86 -26.49 -15.28
CA PRO A 447 9.06 -27.30 -15.19
C PRO A 447 10.24 -26.66 -15.94
N GLY A 448 11.38 -26.50 -15.26
CA GLY A 448 12.60 -25.93 -15.85
C GLY A 448 12.61 -24.40 -15.93
N THR A 449 11.75 -23.70 -15.20
CA THR A 449 11.83 -22.23 -15.05
C THR A 449 13.23 -21.82 -14.61
N ALA A 450 13.85 -20.91 -15.37
CA ALA A 450 15.20 -20.45 -15.06
C ALA A 450 15.25 -19.74 -13.70
N CYS A 451 16.36 -19.89 -12.96
CA CYS A 451 16.58 -19.28 -11.64
C CYS A 451 15.61 -19.72 -10.53
N ILE A 452 14.68 -20.64 -10.81
CA ILE A 452 13.81 -21.28 -9.83
C ILE A 452 14.13 -22.78 -9.84
N PRO A 453 14.65 -23.36 -8.74
CA PRO A 453 14.91 -24.79 -8.70
C PRO A 453 13.60 -25.58 -8.79
N ALA A 454 13.71 -26.85 -9.20
CA ALA A 454 12.59 -27.79 -9.05
C ALA A 454 12.21 -27.91 -7.55
N PRO A 455 10.93 -28.12 -7.24
CA PRO A 455 10.44 -28.23 -5.86
C PRO A 455 11.11 -29.36 -5.08
#